data_AF-A0A661PMK7-F1
#
_entry.id   AF-A0A661PMK7-F1
#
_cell.length_a   1.000
_cell.length_b   1.000
_cell.length_c   1.000
_cell.angle_alpha   90.00
_cell.angle_beta   90.00
_cell.angle_gamma   90.00
#
_symmetry.space_group_name_H-M   'P 1'
#
loop_
_entity.id
_entity.type
_entity.pdbx_description
1 polymer ?
#
loop_
_entity_poly.entity_id
_entity_poly.type
_entity_poly.pdbx_seq_one_letter_code
_entity_poly.pdbx_strand_id
1 'polypeptide(L)'
;KLTRSGTVWRYLERDMPKFRKALGRILRGDNMEEKTDEMFLLLNTIDMLSAIEGSEKLTCELEEFIKFANNLQTSFNKAFEISPGLRVYAADLVDRVGISIHVGDLPVKLHGKPGAFLTLMELRMGKIPSSDQLERVHHPSTLHLWWIAKAWTRRRVGEASVGILPFYQRLDVDAVFRLVWGDARNLYKIPVTTEEMECVLAFKDEDIKEQLYKYFKTHSKITEFSRTRLSAERDKAHAGGEISDFNIEFITGKGNIWVAIPIKSGRESGTRSRDKMEQAFVYQFIRPLVNFETGKAAVFPIILLKPTLNTNEFLSLIRARLQLPILVLDIETYTRFLKREKFLSS
;
A
#
# COMPACT_ATOMS: atom_id res chain seq x y z
N LYS A 1 1.39 -3.42 -9.93
CA LYS A 1 1.93 -4.80 -9.81
C LYS A 1 3.43 -4.76 -9.54
N LEU A 2 4.03 -5.75 -8.85
CA LEU A 2 5.48 -5.97 -8.99
C LEU A 2 5.74 -6.17 -10.49
N THR A 3 6.65 -5.42 -11.08
CA THR A 3 6.89 -5.42 -12.53
C THR A 3 7.26 -6.85 -12.97
N ARG A 4 6.45 -7.42 -13.87
CA ARG A 4 6.53 -8.79 -14.43
C ARG A 4 7.91 -9.17 -15.02
N SER A 5 8.79 -8.20 -15.22
CA SER A 5 10.12 -8.35 -15.82
C SER A 5 11.27 -7.96 -14.89
N GLY A 6 10.98 -7.58 -13.64
CA GLY A 6 12.00 -7.23 -12.66
C GLY A 6 12.75 -8.45 -12.14
N THR A 7 14.01 -8.28 -11.79
CA THR A 7 14.86 -9.33 -11.20
C THR A 7 14.19 -10.00 -9.99
N VAL A 8 13.47 -9.21 -9.18
CA VAL A 8 12.69 -9.66 -8.03
C VAL A 8 11.58 -10.65 -8.40
N TRP A 9 10.87 -10.42 -9.52
CA TRP A 9 9.81 -11.34 -9.96
C TRP A 9 10.37 -12.71 -10.34
N ARG A 10 11.50 -12.72 -11.06
CA ARG A 10 12.22 -13.95 -11.41
C ARG A 10 12.77 -14.65 -10.17
N TYR A 11 13.25 -13.90 -9.17
CA TYR A 11 13.69 -14.48 -7.90
C TYR A 11 12.52 -15.11 -7.13
N LEU A 12 11.37 -14.44 -7.05
CA LEU A 12 10.18 -15.00 -6.43
C LEU A 12 9.78 -16.31 -7.12
N GLU A 13 9.64 -16.32 -8.44
CA GLU A 13 9.29 -17.54 -9.20
C GLU A 13 10.32 -18.66 -9.04
N ARG A 14 11.62 -18.33 -8.93
CA ARG A 14 12.70 -19.31 -8.78
C ARG A 14 12.77 -19.88 -7.35
N ASP A 15 12.62 -19.03 -6.34
CA ASP A 15 12.99 -19.34 -4.97
C ASP A 15 11.79 -19.71 -4.09
N MET A 16 10.57 -19.31 -4.46
CA MET A 16 9.35 -19.66 -3.72
C MET A 16 9.17 -21.18 -3.49
N PRO A 17 9.40 -22.06 -4.49
CA PRO A 17 9.32 -23.50 -4.28
C PRO A 17 10.35 -24.02 -3.27
N LYS A 18 11.56 -23.43 -3.25
CA LYS A 18 12.62 -23.79 -2.29
C LYS A 18 12.26 -23.31 -0.90
N PHE A 19 11.72 -22.10 -0.79
CA PHE A 19 11.23 -21.52 0.45
C PHE A 19 10.10 -22.37 1.05
N ARG A 20 9.10 -22.78 0.25
CA ARG A 20 8.04 -23.70 0.68
C ARG A 20 8.60 -25.00 1.27
N LYS A 21 9.57 -25.63 0.58
CA LYS A 21 10.22 -26.85 1.07
C LYS A 21 11.03 -26.64 2.36
N ALA A 22 11.67 -25.48 2.53
CA ALA A 22 12.39 -25.15 3.74
C ALA A 22 11.43 -24.92 4.92
N LEU A 23 10.43 -24.05 4.73
CA LEU A 23 9.39 -23.78 5.73
C LEU A 23 8.63 -25.06 6.11
N GLY A 24 8.35 -25.91 5.11
CA GLY A 24 7.69 -27.19 5.34
C GLY A 24 8.50 -28.17 6.18
N ARG A 25 9.84 -28.16 6.06
CA ARG A 25 10.71 -28.98 6.92
C ARG A 25 10.71 -28.47 8.37
N ILE A 26 10.77 -27.17 8.56
CA ILE A 26 10.76 -26.55 9.90
C ILE A 26 9.44 -26.86 10.60
N LEU A 27 8.31 -26.60 9.93
CA LEU A 27 6.97 -26.81 10.50
C LEU A 27 6.62 -28.28 10.74
N ARG A 28 7.32 -29.23 10.09
CA ARG A 28 7.17 -30.68 10.34
C ARG A 28 8.10 -31.24 11.44
N GLY A 29 9.06 -30.49 11.95
CA GLY A 29 9.94 -30.95 13.04
C GLY A 29 9.19 -31.19 14.36
N ASP A 30 9.79 -31.76 15.39
CA ASP A 30 9.05 -32.12 16.62
C ASP A 30 8.94 -30.98 17.66
N ASN A 31 9.72 -29.90 17.52
CA ASN A 31 9.73 -28.81 18.51
C ASN A 31 8.59 -27.80 18.25
N MET A 32 7.48 -27.91 18.96
CA MET A 32 6.24 -27.14 18.68
C MET A 32 6.20 -25.76 19.35
N GLU A 33 6.97 -25.51 20.40
CA GLU A 33 6.96 -24.22 21.13
C GLU A 33 7.61 -23.08 20.34
N GLU A 34 8.44 -23.39 19.34
CA GLU A 34 9.16 -22.41 18.49
C GLU A 34 8.62 -22.37 17.05
N LYS A 35 7.31 -22.52 16.84
CA LYS A 35 6.72 -22.53 15.49
C LYS A 35 5.70 -21.44 15.20
N THR A 36 5.39 -20.62 16.18
CA THR A 36 4.38 -19.57 16.05
C THR A 36 4.77 -18.55 14.99
N ASP A 37 6.06 -18.17 14.94
CA ASP A 37 6.57 -17.19 13.98
C ASP A 37 6.61 -17.75 12.55
N GLU A 38 6.94 -19.02 12.40
CA GLU A 38 6.90 -19.76 11.13
C GLU A 38 5.47 -19.90 10.62
N MET A 39 4.49 -20.04 11.51
CA MET A 39 3.07 -20.03 11.14
C MET A 39 2.61 -18.65 10.69
N PHE A 40 3.06 -17.57 11.34
CA PHE A 40 2.86 -16.22 10.81
C PHE A 40 3.48 -16.07 9.44
N LEU A 41 4.71 -16.57 9.26
CA LEU A 41 5.42 -16.51 7.99
C LEU A 41 4.67 -17.28 6.89
N LEU A 42 4.12 -18.45 7.20
CA LEU A 42 3.27 -19.24 6.31
C LEU A 42 2.03 -18.43 5.88
N LEU A 43 1.26 -17.91 6.83
CA LEU A 43 0.04 -17.14 6.53
C LEU A 43 0.36 -15.85 5.76
N ASN A 44 1.42 -15.13 6.14
CA ASN A 44 1.89 -13.94 5.43
C ASN A 44 2.29 -14.26 3.98
N THR A 45 2.91 -15.43 3.76
CA THR A 45 3.30 -15.87 2.42
C THR A 45 2.07 -16.18 1.58
N ILE A 46 1.05 -16.84 2.15
CA ILE A 46 -0.22 -17.09 1.47
C ILE A 46 -0.92 -15.78 1.13
N ASP A 47 -1.02 -14.86 2.09
CA ASP A 47 -1.63 -13.53 1.88
C ASP A 47 -0.90 -12.77 0.76
N MET A 48 0.44 -12.72 0.80
CA MET A 48 1.26 -12.10 -0.23
C MET A 48 1.03 -12.72 -1.61
N LEU A 49 1.11 -14.05 -1.72
CA LEU A 49 0.92 -14.76 -2.99
C LEU A 49 -0.50 -14.60 -3.53
N SER A 50 -1.52 -14.55 -2.66
CA SER A 50 -2.92 -14.30 -3.03
C SER A 50 -3.14 -12.92 -3.65
N ALA A 51 -2.28 -11.96 -3.33
CA ALA A 51 -2.30 -10.62 -3.90
C ALA A 51 -1.52 -10.52 -5.23
N ILE A 52 -0.79 -11.56 -5.63
CA ILE A 52 -0.01 -11.60 -6.87
C ILE A 52 -0.84 -12.21 -8.00
N GLU A 53 -1.08 -11.44 -9.05
CA GLU A 53 -1.79 -11.89 -10.25
C GLU A 53 -0.83 -12.12 -11.43
N GLY A 54 -1.17 -13.09 -12.29
CA GLY A 54 -0.54 -13.22 -13.60
C GLY A 54 0.80 -13.95 -13.64
N SER A 55 1.09 -14.81 -12.66
CA SER A 55 2.13 -15.85 -12.77
C SER A 55 1.52 -17.20 -12.42
N GLU A 56 1.38 -18.07 -13.42
CA GLU A 56 0.89 -19.45 -13.22
C GLU A 56 1.74 -20.20 -12.22
N LYS A 57 3.05 -19.96 -12.21
CA LYS A 57 3.97 -20.60 -11.27
C LYS A 57 3.72 -20.16 -9.83
N LEU A 58 3.53 -18.86 -9.58
CA LEU A 58 3.22 -18.36 -8.24
C LEU A 58 1.79 -18.71 -7.81
N THR A 59 0.84 -18.81 -8.74
CA THR A 59 -0.51 -19.33 -8.47
C THR A 59 -0.45 -20.80 -8.05
N CYS A 60 0.34 -21.63 -8.74
CA CYS A 60 0.57 -23.02 -8.33
C CYS A 60 1.22 -23.09 -6.93
N GLU A 61 2.22 -22.25 -6.66
CA GLU A 61 2.81 -22.21 -5.31
C GLU A 61 1.83 -21.72 -4.24
N LEU A 62 0.94 -20.76 -4.54
CA LEU A 62 -0.13 -20.36 -3.63
C LEU A 62 -1.02 -21.54 -3.25
N GLU A 63 -1.49 -22.31 -4.24
CA GLU A 63 -2.29 -23.52 -4.01
C GLU A 63 -1.54 -24.54 -3.15
N GLU A 64 -0.24 -24.74 -3.41
CA GLU A 64 0.61 -25.64 -2.63
C GLU A 64 0.80 -25.17 -1.19
N PHE A 65 0.94 -23.85 -0.96
CA PHE A 65 0.99 -23.29 0.40
C PHE A 65 -0.36 -23.42 1.12
N ILE A 66 -1.49 -23.20 0.44
CA ILE A 66 -2.83 -23.39 1.01
C ILE A 66 -3.03 -24.86 1.39
N LYS A 67 -2.74 -25.80 0.50
CA LYS A 67 -2.78 -27.24 0.80
C LYS A 67 -1.89 -27.58 1.98
N PHE A 68 -0.69 -27.02 2.05
CA PHE A 68 0.22 -27.25 3.15
C PHE A 68 -0.33 -26.71 4.48
N ALA A 69 -0.88 -25.50 4.49
CA ALA A 69 -1.50 -24.91 5.68
C ALA A 69 -2.71 -25.71 6.17
N ASN A 70 -3.54 -26.21 5.26
CA ASN A 70 -4.69 -27.07 5.58
C ASN A 70 -4.27 -28.37 6.29
N ASN A 71 -3.07 -28.89 6.01
CA ASN A 71 -2.54 -30.09 6.65
C ASN A 71 -1.90 -29.83 8.03
N LEU A 72 -1.89 -28.58 8.51
CA LEU A 72 -1.25 -28.18 9.77
C LEU A 72 -2.26 -27.86 10.89
N GLN A 73 -3.51 -28.32 10.79
CA GLN A 73 -4.57 -27.99 11.76
C GLN A 73 -4.15 -28.20 13.23
N THR A 74 -3.53 -29.34 13.55
CA THR A 74 -3.07 -29.64 14.91
C THR A 74 -2.01 -28.65 15.40
N SER A 75 -1.11 -28.23 14.51
CA SER A 75 -0.09 -27.24 14.82
C SER A 75 -0.70 -25.85 15.01
N PHE A 76 -1.70 -25.49 14.20
CA PHE A 76 -2.43 -24.24 14.33
C PHE A 76 -3.20 -24.17 15.64
N ASN A 77 -3.87 -25.26 16.05
CA ASN A 77 -4.58 -25.30 17.33
C ASN A 77 -3.66 -24.94 18.50
N LYS A 78 -2.47 -25.55 18.58
CA LYS A 78 -1.47 -25.24 19.61
C LYS A 78 -0.96 -23.80 19.50
N ALA A 79 -0.62 -23.35 18.29
CA ALA A 79 -0.12 -21.99 18.08
C ALA A 79 -1.18 -20.91 18.38
N PHE A 80 -2.47 -21.22 18.18
CA PHE A 80 -3.59 -20.34 18.52
C PHE A 80 -3.82 -20.21 20.02
N GLU A 81 -3.46 -21.22 20.82
CA GLU A 81 -3.47 -21.12 22.29
C GLU A 81 -2.38 -20.16 22.77
N ILE A 82 -1.21 -20.18 22.12
CA ILE A 82 -0.05 -19.37 22.47
C ILE A 82 -0.20 -17.92 21.96
N SER A 83 -0.70 -17.74 20.73
CA SER A 83 -0.75 -16.45 20.03
C SER A 83 -2.17 -16.09 19.58
N PRO A 84 -2.87 -15.25 20.37
CA PRO A 84 -4.15 -14.67 19.97
C PRO A 84 -4.06 -13.87 18.66
N GLY A 85 -2.92 -13.22 18.40
CA GLY A 85 -2.69 -12.47 17.17
C GLY A 85 -2.63 -13.36 15.93
N LEU A 86 -2.01 -14.55 16.05
CA LEU A 86 -1.98 -15.53 14.96
C LEU A 86 -3.38 -16.05 14.68
N ARG A 87 -4.16 -16.31 15.73
CA ARG A 87 -5.56 -16.76 15.62
C ARG A 87 -6.42 -15.74 14.86
N VAL A 88 -6.34 -14.46 15.25
CA VAL A 88 -7.05 -13.37 14.56
C VAL A 88 -6.62 -13.26 13.09
N TYR A 89 -5.31 -13.33 12.83
CA TYR A 89 -4.80 -13.23 11.47
C TYR A 89 -5.22 -14.43 10.59
N ALA A 90 -5.25 -15.63 11.17
CA ALA A 90 -5.74 -16.83 10.47
C ALA A 90 -7.22 -16.71 10.13
N ALA A 91 -8.07 -16.26 11.07
CA ALA A 91 -9.49 -16.03 10.79
C ALA A 91 -9.70 -15.01 9.66
N ASP A 92 -8.94 -13.91 9.70
CA ASP A 92 -8.99 -12.87 8.68
C ASP A 92 -8.66 -13.43 7.28
N LEU A 93 -7.70 -14.34 7.21
CA LEU A 93 -7.20 -14.90 5.96
C LEU A 93 -8.06 -16.06 5.43
N VAL A 94 -8.64 -16.89 6.31
CA VAL A 94 -9.61 -17.94 5.97
C VAL A 94 -10.76 -17.36 5.16
N ASP A 95 -11.36 -16.27 5.63
CA ASP A 95 -12.47 -15.59 4.95
C ASP A 95 -12.07 -15.01 3.59
N ARG A 96 -10.82 -14.55 3.45
CA ARG A 96 -10.34 -13.83 2.25
C ARG A 96 -9.82 -14.74 1.14
N VAL A 97 -9.05 -15.75 1.52
CA VAL A 97 -8.21 -16.54 0.59
C VAL A 97 -8.73 -17.98 0.49
N GLY A 98 -9.72 -18.37 1.30
CA GLY A 98 -10.32 -19.70 1.24
C GLY A 98 -9.44 -20.79 1.84
N ILE A 99 -8.62 -20.46 2.84
CA ILE A 99 -7.85 -21.44 3.60
C ILE A 99 -8.82 -22.25 4.47
N SER A 100 -8.66 -23.57 4.55
CA SER A 100 -9.57 -24.46 5.29
C SER A 100 -9.06 -24.78 6.69
N ILE A 101 -8.46 -23.80 7.38
CA ILE A 101 -8.05 -23.95 8.79
C ILE A 101 -9.25 -23.61 9.67
N HIS A 102 -9.57 -24.49 10.61
CA HIS A 102 -10.53 -24.20 11.66
C HIS A 102 -9.89 -23.34 12.76
N VAL A 103 -10.38 -22.11 12.92
CA VAL A 103 -9.79 -21.15 13.87
C VAL A 103 -10.49 -21.14 15.24
N GLY A 104 -11.73 -21.64 15.28
CA GLY A 104 -12.57 -21.61 16.48
C GLY A 104 -12.98 -20.20 16.90
N ASP A 105 -13.37 -20.04 18.16
CA ASP A 105 -13.82 -18.76 18.69
C ASP A 105 -12.67 -17.75 18.82
N LEU A 106 -12.97 -16.53 18.38
CA LEU A 106 -12.05 -15.42 18.48
C LEU A 106 -12.07 -14.78 19.87
N PRO A 107 -10.92 -14.31 20.37
CA PRO A 107 -10.87 -13.69 21.69
C PRO A 107 -11.62 -12.35 21.68
N VAL A 108 -12.52 -12.14 22.64
CA VAL A 108 -13.43 -10.98 22.66
C VAL A 108 -12.77 -9.72 23.23
N LYS A 109 -11.68 -9.85 24.00
CA LYS A 109 -11.02 -8.75 24.71
C LYS A 109 -9.51 -8.77 24.44
N LEU A 110 -9.10 -8.24 23.29
CA LEU A 110 -7.69 -8.06 22.94
C LEU A 110 -7.26 -6.60 23.04
N HIS A 111 -5.99 -6.38 23.39
CA HIS A 111 -5.38 -5.06 23.52
C HIS A 111 -4.21 -4.91 22.54
N GLY A 112 -3.81 -3.66 22.29
CA GLY A 112 -2.66 -3.35 21.44
C GLY A 112 -2.76 -3.95 20.04
N LYS A 113 -1.66 -4.55 19.55
CA LYS A 113 -1.56 -5.02 18.15
C LYS A 113 -2.58 -6.10 17.78
N PRO A 114 -2.73 -7.21 18.52
CA PRO A 114 -3.76 -8.21 18.22
C PRO A 114 -5.17 -7.66 18.24
N GLY A 115 -5.47 -6.75 19.18
CA GLY A 115 -6.77 -6.10 19.23
C GLY A 115 -7.02 -5.19 18.03
N ALA A 116 -6.02 -4.41 17.59
CA ALA A 116 -6.17 -3.58 16.40
C ALA A 116 -6.47 -4.41 15.14
N PHE A 117 -5.84 -5.59 15.00
CA PHE A 117 -6.15 -6.52 13.91
C PHE A 117 -7.56 -7.10 14.01
N LEU A 118 -8.00 -7.48 15.22
CA LEU A 118 -9.35 -7.99 15.43
C LEU A 118 -10.39 -6.94 15.05
N THR A 119 -10.21 -5.71 15.52
CA THR A 119 -11.11 -4.59 15.20
C THR A 119 -11.20 -4.33 13.70
N LEU A 120 -10.07 -4.37 12.98
CA LEU A 120 -10.04 -4.21 11.52
C LEU A 120 -10.77 -5.35 10.79
N MET A 121 -10.61 -6.58 11.26
CA MET A 121 -11.32 -7.74 10.72
C MET A 121 -12.84 -7.62 10.99
N GLU A 122 -13.25 -7.30 12.22
CA GLU A 122 -14.65 -7.12 12.60
C GLU A 122 -15.34 -6.05 11.75
N LEU A 123 -14.68 -4.91 11.59
CA LEU A 123 -15.16 -3.83 10.74
C LEU A 123 -15.34 -4.28 9.28
N ARG A 124 -14.46 -5.14 8.76
CA ARG A 124 -14.58 -5.73 7.41
C ARG A 124 -15.75 -6.67 7.28
N MET A 125 -15.99 -7.48 8.29
CA MET A 125 -17.19 -8.32 8.39
C MET A 125 -18.46 -7.50 8.62
N GLY A 126 -18.33 -6.18 8.78
CA GLY A 126 -19.44 -5.26 8.93
C GLY A 126 -19.95 -5.08 10.35
N LYS A 127 -19.23 -5.60 11.34
CA LYS A 127 -19.49 -5.33 12.76
C LYS A 127 -18.99 -3.93 13.10
N ILE A 128 -19.70 -3.24 13.99
CA ILE A 128 -19.31 -1.91 14.45
C ILE A 128 -18.71 -2.07 15.86
N PRO A 129 -17.39 -1.86 16.04
CA PRO A 129 -16.75 -1.89 17.34
C PRO A 129 -17.29 -0.77 18.24
N SER A 130 -17.38 -1.03 19.55
CA SER A 130 -17.69 0.01 20.52
C SER A 130 -16.51 0.99 20.68
N SER A 131 -16.78 2.21 21.16
CA SER A 131 -15.73 3.18 21.50
C SER A 131 -14.71 2.62 22.49
N ASP A 132 -15.17 1.83 23.46
CA ASP A 132 -14.29 1.16 24.43
C ASP A 132 -13.36 0.14 23.78
N GLN A 133 -13.84 -0.61 22.77
CA GLN A 133 -12.99 -1.53 22.00
C GLN A 133 -11.93 -0.75 21.22
N LEU A 134 -12.28 0.40 20.64
CA LEU A 134 -11.33 1.25 19.94
C LEU A 134 -10.26 1.80 20.88
N GLU A 135 -10.60 2.33 22.04
CA GLU A 135 -9.59 2.87 22.96
C GLU A 135 -8.66 1.78 23.51
N ARG A 136 -9.17 0.55 23.71
CA ARG A 136 -8.37 -0.61 24.16
C ARG A 136 -7.29 -1.05 23.17
N VAL A 137 -7.46 -0.73 21.88
CA VAL A 137 -6.52 -1.11 20.81
C VAL A 137 -5.57 0.02 20.42
N HIS A 138 -5.65 1.17 21.10
CA HIS A 138 -4.71 2.27 20.96
C HIS A 138 -3.35 1.87 21.52
N HIS A 139 -2.33 1.81 20.66
CA HIS A 139 -0.96 1.47 21.06
C HIS A 139 0.05 2.13 20.12
N PRO A 140 1.21 2.63 20.61
CA PRO A 140 2.19 3.33 19.78
C PRO A 140 2.64 2.55 18.53
N SER A 141 2.88 1.24 18.66
CA SER A 141 3.32 0.39 17.55
C SER A 141 2.22 0.05 16.52
N THR A 142 0.96 0.37 16.80
CA THR A 142 -0.19 0.13 15.91
C THR A 142 -1.06 1.36 15.73
N LEU A 143 -0.50 2.54 15.99
CA LEU A 143 -1.21 3.81 15.91
C LEU A 143 -1.92 3.97 14.55
N HIS A 144 -1.26 3.54 13.46
CA HIS A 144 -1.83 3.53 12.11
C HIS A 144 -3.07 2.62 11.99
N LEU A 145 -3.02 1.37 12.46
CA LEU A 145 -4.16 0.44 12.44
C LEU A 145 -5.31 0.93 13.32
N TRP A 146 -4.97 1.51 14.48
CA TRP A 146 -5.92 2.09 15.40
C TRP A 146 -6.69 3.25 14.79
N TRP A 147 -5.97 4.20 14.17
CA TRP A 147 -6.60 5.31 13.46
C TRP A 147 -7.55 4.78 12.40
N ILE A 148 -7.10 3.80 11.61
CA ILE A 148 -7.89 3.17 10.55
C ILE A 148 -9.21 2.61 11.10
N ALA A 149 -9.14 1.85 12.19
CA ALA A 149 -10.32 1.27 12.83
C ALA A 149 -11.28 2.34 13.37
N LYS A 150 -10.76 3.33 14.11
CA LYS A 150 -11.55 4.38 14.78
C LYS A 150 -12.39 5.18 13.79
N ALA A 151 -11.79 5.55 12.68
CA ALA A 151 -12.48 6.34 11.69
C ALA A 151 -13.50 5.54 10.87
N TRP A 152 -13.25 4.26 10.62
CA TRP A 152 -14.21 3.39 9.94
C TRP A 152 -15.45 3.11 10.79
N THR A 153 -15.30 2.91 12.11
CA THR A 153 -16.43 2.81 13.05
C THR A 153 -17.33 4.05 12.99
N ARG A 154 -16.72 5.25 13.09
CA ARG A 154 -17.46 6.53 13.07
C ARG A 154 -18.25 6.74 11.76
N ARG A 155 -17.72 6.27 10.63
CA ARG A 155 -18.44 6.28 9.34
C ARG A 155 -19.65 5.36 9.34
N ARG A 156 -19.55 4.14 9.87
CA ARG A 156 -20.68 3.19 9.93
C ARG A 156 -21.83 3.66 10.81
N VAL A 157 -21.54 4.50 11.81
CA VAL A 157 -22.57 5.15 12.63
C VAL A 157 -23.10 6.45 12.00
N GLY A 158 -22.71 6.76 10.77
CA GLY A 158 -23.29 7.86 9.99
C GLY A 158 -22.63 9.22 10.19
N GLU A 159 -21.47 9.31 10.86
CA GLU A 159 -20.74 10.59 10.90
C GLU A 159 -20.26 10.96 9.48
N ALA A 160 -20.74 12.10 8.99
CA ALA A 160 -20.51 12.59 7.64
C ALA A 160 -19.06 13.02 7.36
N SER A 161 -18.22 13.12 8.39
CA SER A 161 -16.90 13.79 8.33
C SER A 161 -15.74 12.91 8.81
N VAL A 162 -15.86 11.59 8.71
CA VAL A 162 -14.83 10.67 9.23
C VAL A 162 -14.23 9.81 8.14
N GLY A 163 -13.15 10.34 7.59
CA GLY A 163 -12.25 9.62 6.71
C GLY A 163 -11.50 8.55 7.50
N ILE A 164 -11.86 7.28 7.25
CA ILE A 164 -10.95 6.21 6.82
C ILE A 164 -11.81 5.07 6.23
N LEU A 165 -11.44 4.63 5.03
CA LEU A 165 -11.83 3.36 4.43
C LEU A 165 -10.56 2.55 4.11
N PRO A 166 -10.33 1.37 4.70
CA PRO A 166 -9.28 0.46 4.23
C PRO A 166 -9.74 -0.47 3.09
N PHE A 167 -10.96 -0.30 2.57
CA PHE A 167 -11.48 -1.10 1.47
C PHE A 167 -11.98 -0.19 0.35
N TYR A 168 -11.04 0.39 -0.41
CA TYR A 168 -11.35 0.98 -1.70
C TYR A 168 -11.98 -0.09 -2.59
N GLN A 169 -12.84 0.32 -3.54
CA GLN A 169 -13.02 -0.52 -4.73
C GLN A 169 -11.61 -0.84 -5.23
N ARG A 170 -11.31 -2.12 -5.43
CA ARG A 170 -10.00 -2.59 -5.90
C ARG A 170 -9.72 -1.89 -7.24
N LEU A 171 -9.04 -0.75 -7.17
CA LEU A 171 -8.68 0.02 -8.34
C LEU A 171 -7.44 -0.64 -8.91
N ASP A 172 -7.49 -0.97 -10.20
CA ASP A 172 -6.30 -1.36 -10.92
C ASP A 172 -5.40 -0.12 -11.05
N VAL A 173 -4.51 0.07 -10.07
CA VAL A 173 -3.57 1.19 -10.01
C VAL A 173 -2.67 1.24 -11.24
N ASP A 174 -2.42 0.11 -11.91
CA ASP A 174 -1.63 0.08 -13.15
C ASP A 174 -2.48 0.58 -14.34
N ALA A 175 -3.79 0.29 -14.37
CA ALA A 175 -4.70 0.90 -15.33
C ALA A 175 -4.83 2.41 -15.10
N VAL A 176 -4.93 2.86 -13.84
CA VAL A 176 -4.94 4.29 -13.51
C VAL A 176 -3.60 4.95 -13.85
N PHE A 177 -2.47 4.28 -13.58
CA PHE A 177 -1.16 4.80 -13.98
C PHE A 177 -1.08 4.99 -15.50
N ARG A 178 -1.55 4.03 -16.29
CA ARG A 178 -1.58 4.17 -17.77
C ARG A 178 -2.49 5.29 -18.23
N LEU A 179 -3.59 5.52 -17.53
CA LEU A 179 -4.50 6.62 -17.80
C LEU A 179 -3.84 7.98 -17.54
N VAL A 180 -3.09 8.10 -16.44
CA VAL A 180 -2.52 9.36 -15.97
C VAL A 180 -1.18 9.67 -16.63
N TRP A 181 -0.34 8.65 -16.81
CA TRP A 181 1.05 8.81 -17.20
C TRP A 181 1.39 8.11 -18.52
N GLY A 182 0.45 7.39 -19.17
CA GLY A 182 0.71 6.61 -20.40
C GLY A 182 1.30 5.21 -20.16
N ASP A 183 1.55 4.46 -21.24
CA ASP A 183 2.03 3.07 -21.13
C ASP A 183 3.43 2.99 -20.49
N ALA A 184 3.49 2.40 -19.30
CA ALA A 184 4.71 2.18 -18.54
C ALA A 184 5.80 1.46 -19.36
N ARG A 185 5.43 0.54 -20.27
CA ARG A 185 6.39 -0.17 -21.13
C ARG A 185 7.14 0.76 -22.06
N ASN A 186 6.53 1.86 -22.48
CA ASN A 186 7.18 2.88 -23.31
C ASN A 186 8.05 3.78 -22.45
N LEU A 187 7.57 4.12 -21.25
CA LEU A 187 8.33 4.94 -20.29
C LEU A 187 9.65 4.27 -19.89
N TYR A 188 9.63 2.97 -19.55
CA TYR A 188 10.82 2.22 -19.12
C TYR A 188 11.83 1.91 -20.23
N LYS A 189 11.50 2.16 -21.50
CA LYS A 189 12.46 2.06 -22.62
C LYS A 189 13.33 3.31 -22.76
N ILE A 190 12.98 4.40 -22.11
CA ILE A 190 13.71 5.66 -22.19
C ILE A 190 14.97 5.53 -21.33
N PRO A 191 16.18 5.64 -21.92
CA PRO A 191 17.41 5.60 -21.15
C PRO A 191 17.54 6.90 -20.35
N VAL A 192 18.05 6.78 -19.12
CA VAL A 192 18.38 7.91 -18.26
C VAL A 192 19.85 7.85 -17.88
N THR A 193 20.51 9.01 -17.82
CA THR A 193 21.90 9.12 -17.36
C THR A 193 21.97 9.57 -15.91
N THR A 194 23.14 9.40 -15.30
CA THR A 194 23.39 9.87 -13.93
C THR A 194 23.23 11.38 -13.82
N GLU A 195 23.75 12.12 -14.81
CA GLU A 195 23.66 13.59 -14.88
C GLU A 195 22.21 14.05 -14.95
N GLU A 196 21.37 13.38 -15.76
CA GLU A 196 19.93 13.68 -15.84
C GLU A 196 19.22 13.46 -14.50
N MET A 197 19.59 12.41 -13.76
CA MET A 197 19.05 12.17 -12.41
C MET A 197 19.55 13.22 -11.41
N GLU A 198 20.80 13.65 -11.49
CA GLU A 198 21.35 14.73 -10.64
C GLU A 198 20.63 16.06 -10.87
N CYS A 199 20.30 16.40 -12.12
CA CYS A 199 19.46 17.55 -12.43
C CYS A 199 18.08 17.43 -11.77
N VAL A 200 17.46 16.26 -11.82
CA VAL A 200 16.15 16.01 -11.22
C VAL A 200 16.19 16.09 -9.69
N LEU A 201 17.27 15.64 -9.05
CA LEU A 201 17.48 15.79 -7.60
C LEU A 201 17.50 17.25 -7.14
N ALA A 202 17.89 18.17 -8.02
CA ALA A 202 18.00 19.59 -7.71
C ALA A 202 16.66 20.34 -7.77
N PHE A 203 15.60 19.73 -8.32
CA PHE A 203 14.29 20.35 -8.40
C PHE A 203 13.67 20.57 -7.03
N LYS A 204 13.00 21.71 -6.89
CA LYS A 204 12.12 22.02 -5.77
C LYS A 204 10.71 21.55 -6.07
N ASP A 205 9.87 21.52 -5.05
CA ASP A 205 8.47 21.15 -5.21
C ASP A 205 7.75 22.09 -6.18
N GLU A 206 8.09 23.39 -6.24
CA GLU A 206 7.50 24.34 -7.19
C GLU A 206 7.84 23.99 -8.65
N ASP A 207 9.06 23.53 -8.92
CA ASP A 207 9.48 23.10 -10.25
C ASP A 207 8.64 21.89 -10.70
N ILE A 208 8.43 20.94 -9.78
CA ILE A 208 7.62 19.74 -9.99
C ILE A 208 6.15 20.14 -10.21
N LYS A 209 5.59 21.02 -9.38
CA LYS A 209 4.20 21.50 -9.52
C LYS A 209 3.97 22.21 -10.86
N GLU A 210 4.92 23.02 -11.33
CA GLU A 210 4.84 23.66 -12.65
C GLU A 210 4.91 22.64 -13.80
N GLN A 211 5.76 21.61 -13.68
CA GLN A 211 5.81 20.50 -14.65
C GLN A 211 4.48 19.72 -14.71
N LEU A 212 3.89 19.40 -13.54
CA LEU A 212 2.59 18.76 -13.45
C LEU A 212 1.49 19.66 -14.05
N TYR A 213 1.48 20.95 -13.73
CA TYR A 213 0.55 21.91 -14.31
C TYR A 213 0.61 21.91 -15.84
N LYS A 214 1.80 22.05 -16.43
CA LYS A 214 2.00 22.02 -17.88
C LYS A 214 1.50 20.72 -18.51
N TYR A 215 1.83 19.58 -17.89
CA TYR A 215 1.41 18.26 -18.36
C TYR A 215 -0.11 18.10 -18.34
N PHE A 216 -0.75 18.40 -17.22
CA PHE A 216 -2.18 18.15 -17.06
C PHE A 216 -3.05 19.15 -17.80
N LYS A 217 -2.55 20.37 -18.06
CA LYS A 217 -3.28 21.38 -18.85
C LYS A 217 -3.70 20.88 -20.24
N THR A 218 -2.93 19.98 -20.86
CA THR A 218 -3.24 19.41 -22.19
C THR A 218 -3.76 17.97 -22.12
N HIS A 219 -3.83 17.37 -20.93
CA HIS A 219 -4.21 15.98 -20.77
C HIS A 219 -5.68 15.75 -21.17
N SER A 220 -5.94 14.74 -22.01
CA SER A 220 -7.27 14.53 -22.61
C SER A 220 -8.32 13.93 -21.66
N LYS A 221 -7.86 13.33 -20.57
CA LYS A 221 -8.72 12.60 -19.62
C LYS A 221 -9.03 13.35 -18.33
N ILE A 222 -8.46 14.55 -18.11
CA ILE A 222 -8.81 15.32 -16.92
C ILE A 222 -10.21 15.89 -17.05
N THR A 223 -10.95 15.95 -15.94
CA THR A 223 -12.28 16.58 -15.92
C THR A 223 -12.17 18.09 -16.13
N GLU A 224 -13.25 18.71 -16.60
CA GLU A 224 -13.34 20.17 -16.67
C GLU A 224 -13.20 20.80 -15.27
N PHE A 225 -13.78 20.16 -14.26
CA PHE A 225 -13.66 20.56 -12.85
C PHE A 225 -12.19 20.65 -12.40
N SER A 226 -11.36 19.66 -12.70
CA SER A 226 -9.94 19.74 -12.36
C SER A 226 -9.18 20.71 -13.25
N ARG A 227 -9.53 20.82 -14.53
CA ARG A 227 -8.88 21.75 -15.47
C ARG A 227 -8.97 23.20 -14.99
N THR A 228 -10.11 23.63 -14.47
CA THR A 228 -10.30 25.00 -13.95
C THR A 228 -9.54 25.25 -12.65
N ARG A 229 -9.14 24.20 -11.93
CA ARG A 229 -8.44 24.29 -10.64
C ARG A 229 -6.94 24.03 -10.74
N LEU A 230 -6.42 23.65 -11.91
CA LEU A 230 -4.98 23.33 -12.09
C LEU A 230 -4.03 24.44 -11.62
N SER A 231 -4.37 25.71 -11.85
CA SER A 231 -3.56 26.84 -11.36
C SER A 231 -3.58 26.92 -9.83
N ALA A 232 -4.74 26.71 -9.21
CA ALA A 232 -4.85 26.68 -7.75
C ALA A 232 -4.09 25.49 -7.14
N GLU A 233 -4.07 24.33 -7.81
CA GLU A 233 -3.28 23.16 -7.38
C GLU A 233 -1.78 23.44 -7.47
N ARG A 234 -1.31 24.10 -8.55
CA ARG A 234 0.08 24.54 -8.68
C ARG A 234 0.48 25.52 -7.57
N ASP A 235 -0.41 26.44 -7.23
CA ASP A 235 -0.14 27.53 -6.29
C ASP A 235 -0.37 27.13 -4.81
N LYS A 236 -0.72 25.86 -4.53
CA LYS A 236 -0.89 25.38 -3.15
C LYS A 236 0.39 25.53 -2.34
N ALA A 237 0.24 26.00 -1.10
CA ALA A 237 1.36 26.20 -0.20
C ALA A 237 1.99 24.88 0.27
N HIS A 238 3.29 24.90 0.54
CA HIS A 238 4.01 23.77 1.14
C HIS A 238 3.74 23.75 2.64
N ALA A 239 2.57 23.28 3.06
CA ALA A 239 2.28 23.08 4.47
C ALA A 239 2.34 21.59 4.81
N GLY A 240 3.16 21.24 5.81
CA GLY A 240 3.34 19.85 6.27
C GLY A 240 2.05 19.15 6.76
N GLY A 241 0.94 19.89 6.84
CA GLY A 241 -0.41 19.42 7.13
C GLY A 241 -1.35 19.36 5.92
N GLU A 242 -0.89 19.45 4.68
CA GLU A 242 -1.75 19.25 3.50
C GLU A 242 -2.00 17.78 3.17
N ILE A 243 -3.08 17.56 2.42
CA ILE A 243 -3.59 16.23 2.05
C ILE A 243 -2.70 15.59 0.98
N SER A 244 -2.19 16.42 0.06
CA SER A 244 -1.33 16.09 -1.08
C SER A 244 -0.89 17.39 -1.74
N ASP A 245 0.25 17.38 -2.42
CA ASP A 245 0.80 18.58 -3.06
C ASP A 245 0.14 18.93 -4.40
N PHE A 246 -0.56 17.98 -5.04
CA PHE A 246 -1.29 18.21 -6.29
C PHE A 246 -2.43 17.18 -6.49
N ASN A 247 -3.65 17.62 -6.81
CA ASN A 247 -4.83 16.76 -6.98
C ASN A 247 -5.56 16.97 -8.30
N ILE A 248 -5.96 15.88 -8.95
CA ILE A 248 -6.58 15.92 -10.27
C ILE A 248 -7.61 14.79 -10.40
N GLU A 249 -8.75 15.10 -10.97
CA GLU A 249 -9.80 14.16 -11.30
C GLU A 249 -9.76 13.79 -12.78
N PHE A 250 -9.90 12.50 -13.05
CA PHE A 250 -9.86 11.92 -14.39
C PHE A 250 -11.19 11.24 -14.73
N ILE A 251 -11.60 11.37 -15.99
CA ILE A 251 -12.72 10.66 -16.58
C ILE A 251 -12.26 9.26 -16.99
N THR A 252 -12.99 8.24 -16.53
CA THR A 252 -12.85 6.86 -16.96
C THR A 252 -14.15 6.33 -17.55
N GLY A 253 -14.08 5.22 -18.30
CA GLY A 253 -15.29 4.55 -18.81
C GLY A 253 -16.25 4.05 -17.72
N LYS A 254 -15.86 4.08 -16.45
CA LYS A 254 -16.65 3.65 -15.28
C LYS A 254 -16.93 4.81 -14.30
N GLY A 255 -16.80 6.08 -14.76
CA GLY A 255 -16.97 7.30 -13.95
C GLY A 255 -15.66 8.01 -13.64
N ASN A 256 -15.63 8.84 -12.61
CA ASN A 256 -14.45 9.66 -12.29
C ASN A 256 -13.53 8.98 -11.27
N ILE A 257 -12.23 9.25 -11.36
CA ILE A 257 -11.21 8.82 -10.39
C ILE A 257 -10.38 10.04 -9.98
N TRP A 258 -10.16 10.20 -8.68
CA TRP A 258 -9.24 11.18 -8.11
C TRP A 258 -7.82 10.65 -8.08
N VAL A 259 -6.87 11.50 -8.43
CA VAL A 259 -5.44 11.20 -8.43
C VAL A 259 -4.75 12.25 -7.59
N ALA A 260 -4.10 11.78 -6.53
CA ALA A 260 -3.30 12.61 -5.65
C ALA A 260 -1.81 12.37 -5.89
N ILE A 261 -1.04 13.45 -5.97
CA ILE A 261 0.39 13.41 -6.25
C ILE A 261 1.11 14.13 -5.10
N PRO A 262 1.43 13.43 -4.01
CA PRO A 262 2.36 13.93 -3.01
C PRO A 262 3.75 14.09 -3.61
N ILE A 263 4.43 15.19 -3.29
CA ILE A 263 5.76 15.54 -3.78
C ILE A 263 6.72 15.56 -2.59
N LYS A 264 7.89 14.94 -2.77
CA LYS A 264 8.99 14.93 -1.80
C LYS A 264 10.32 15.20 -2.50
N SER A 265 10.67 16.47 -2.62
CA SER A 265 11.96 16.91 -3.19
C SER A 265 13.12 16.92 -2.17
N GLY A 266 14.34 16.98 -2.70
CA GLY A 266 15.60 16.87 -1.96
C GLY A 266 15.86 17.96 -0.91
N ARG A 267 15.20 19.11 -0.98
CA ARG A 267 15.53 20.30 -0.18
C ARG A 267 14.77 20.45 1.14
N GLU A 268 13.64 19.76 1.34
CA GLU A 268 12.80 19.95 2.54
C GLU A 268 13.11 19.00 3.72
N SER A 269 14.06 18.07 3.58
CA SER A 269 14.51 17.22 4.70
C SER A 269 15.55 17.88 5.62
N GLY A 270 15.71 19.20 5.55
CA GLY A 270 16.45 19.96 6.55
C GLY A 270 15.74 19.87 7.91
N THR A 271 16.36 19.16 8.87
CA THR A 271 16.02 19.11 10.30
C THR A 271 14.86 18.23 10.78
N ARG A 272 14.78 16.96 10.36
CA ARG A 272 14.02 15.94 11.12
C ARG A 272 14.80 14.63 11.26
N SER A 273 14.71 13.99 12.43
CA SER A 273 15.26 12.66 12.63
C SER A 273 14.64 11.68 11.63
N ARG A 274 15.45 10.73 11.17
CA ARG A 274 15.09 9.71 10.16
C ARG A 274 13.71 9.08 10.41
N ASP A 275 13.44 8.65 11.65
CA ASP A 275 12.18 8.00 12.02
C ASP A 275 10.96 8.93 11.94
N LYS A 276 11.15 10.24 12.23
CA LYS A 276 10.08 11.24 12.11
C LYS A 276 9.76 11.58 10.66
N MET A 277 10.73 11.47 9.75
CA MET A 277 10.49 11.63 8.31
C MET A 277 9.71 10.45 7.75
N GLU A 278 10.11 9.22 8.09
CA GLU A 278 9.45 7.99 7.60
C GLU A 278 7.96 7.93 8.03
N GLN A 279 7.65 8.23 9.30
CA GLN A 279 6.26 8.27 9.78
C GLN A 279 5.42 9.38 9.14
N ALA A 280 6.00 10.57 8.94
CA ALA A 280 5.30 11.70 8.34
C ALA A 280 4.98 11.46 6.84
N PHE A 281 5.90 10.86 6.09
CA PHE A 281 5.69 10.54 4.67
C PHE A 281 4.61 9.49 4.47
N VAL A 282 4.60 8.45 5.29
CA VAL A 282 3.58 7.40 5.22
C VAL A 282 2.19 7.99 5.47
N TYR A 283 2.05 8.86 6.46
CA TYR A 283 0.78 9.56 6.72
C TYR A 283 0.33 10.37 5.49
N GLN A 284 1.23 11.12 4.87
CA GLN A 284 0.93 11.94 3.70
C GLN A 284 0.59 11.12 2.43
N PHE A 285 1.05 9.88 2.31
CA PHE A 285 0.70 9.01 1.17
C PHE A 285 -0.63 8.29 1.37
N ILE A 286 -1.02 8.02 2.61
CA ILE A 286 -2.28 7.36 2.94
C ILE A 286 -3.42 8.39 2.99
N ARG A 287 -3.16 9.61 3.45
CA ARG A 287 -4.17 10.65 3.65
C ARG A 287 -4.99 11.04 2.41
N PRO A 288 -4.47 11.10 1.17
CA PRO A 288 -5.30 11.40 0.01
C PRO A 288 -6.35 10.32 -0.25
N LEU A 289 -5.99 9.05 -0.05
CA LEU A 289 -6.94 7.95 -0.12
C LEU A 289 -8.11 8.21 0.86
N VAL A 290 -7.80 8.74 2.05
CA VAL A 290 -8.78 9.00 3.11
C VAL A 290 -9.76 10.14 2.77
N ASN A 291 -9.30 11.18 2.08
CA ASN A 291 -10.10 12.40 1.87
C ASN A 291 -10.95 12.40 0.60
N PHE A 292 -10.59 11.61 -0.41
CA PHE A 292 -11.43 11.42 -1.59
C PHE A 292 -12.48 10.34 -1.27
N GLU A 293 -13.52 10.75 -0.54
CA GLU A 293 -14.66 9.95 -0.02
C GLU A 293 -15.45 9.17 -1.10
N THR A 294 -15.07 9.29 -2.36
CA THR A 294 -15.67 8.64 -3.52
C THR A 294 -15.29 7.16 -3.67
N GLY A 295 -14.30 6.68 -2.92
CA GLY A 295 -13.77 5.31 -3.04
C GLY A 295 -12.99 5.06 -4.35
N LYS A 296 -12.81 6.09 -5.17
CA LYS A 296 -12.10 6.04 -6.46
C LYS A 296 -10.91 7.00 -6.43
N ALA A 297 -9.90 6.68 -5.63
CA ALA A 297 -8.70 7.50 -5.50
C ALA A 297 -7.45 6.67 -5.75
N ALA A 298 -6.47 7.22 -6.47
CA ALA A 298 -5.13 6.68 -6.60
C ALA A 298 -4.10 7.70 -6.12
N VAL A 299 -2.97 7.21 -5.60
CA VAL A 299 -1.87 8.08 -5.14
C VAL A 299 -0.62 7.75 -5.92
N PHE A 300 0.01 8.78 -6.48
CA PHE A 300 1.27 8.66 -7.21
C PHE A 300 2.34 9.54 -6.58
N PRO A 301 2.95 9.13 -5.44
CA PRO A 301 3.98 9.93 -4.79
C PRO A 301 5.19 10.10 -5.70
N ILE A 302 5.67 11.33 -5.86
CA ILE A 302 6.96 11.64 -6.50
C ILE A 302 7.99 11.79 -5.39
N ILE A 303 8.96 10.89 -5.33
CA ILE A 303 9.99 10.88 -4.28
C ILE A 303 11.36 11.06 -4.94
N LEU A 304 11.91 12.27 -4.83
CA LEU A 304 13.22 12.66 -5.35
C LEU A 304 14.28 12.78 -4.25
N LEU A 305 13.92 12.53 -2.99
CA LEU A 305 14.92 12.22 -1.97
C LEU A 305 15.55 10.87 -2.29
N LYS A 306 16.83 10.64 -1.96
CA LYS A 306 17.34 9.27 -1.82
C LYS A 306 16.52 8.64 -0.69
N PRO A 307 15.49 7.82 -0.97
CA PRO A 307 14.76 7.20 0.10
C PRO A 307 15.75 6.22 0.73
N THR A 308 15.75 6.11 2.05
CA THR A 308 16.30 4.89 2.66
C THR A 308 15.53 3.72 2.02
N LEU A 309 16.21 2.63 1.64
CA LEU A 309 15.57 1.42 1.08
C LEU A 309 14.27 1.06 1.84
N ASN A 310 14.31 1.24 3.17
CA ASN A 310 13.21 1.09 4.11
C ASN A 310 11.88 1.74 3.67
N THR A 311 11.86 2.97 3.13
CA THR A 311 10.58 3.64 2.80
C THR A 311 9.93 3.02 1.57
N ASN A 312 10.70 2.74 0.53
CA ASN A 312 10.19 2.10 -0.69
C ASN A 312 9.77 0.64 -0.43
N GLU A 313 10.55 -0.09 0.36
CA GLU A 313 10.21 -1.46 0.78
C GLU A 313 8.96 -1.47 1.67
N PHE A 314 8.87 -0.55 2.63
CA PHE A 314 7.72 -0.42 3.51
C PHE A 314 6.44 -0.07 2.75
N LEU A 315 6.48 0.90 1.84
CA LEU A 315 5.32 1.23 1.00
C LEU A 315 4.95 0.08 0.07
N SER A 316 5.94 -0.66 -0.44
CA SER A 316 5.69 -1.87 -1.23
C SER A 316 5.00 -2.96 -0.40
N LEU A 317 5.42 -3.15 0.85
CA LEU A 317 4.81 -4.09 1.80
C LEU A 317 3.39 -3.67 2.19
N ILE A 318 3.17 -2.41 2.55
CA ILE A 318 1.84 -1.87 2.85
C ILE A 318 0.93 -1.98 1.62
N ARG A 319 1.42 -1.60 0.44
CA ARG A 319 0.67 -1.71 -0.82
C ARG A 319 0.27 -3.16 -1.09
N ALA A 320 1.19 -4.11 -0.94
CA ALA A 320 0.90 -5.52 -1.15
C ALA A 320 -0.13 -6.04 -0.14
N ARG A 321 0.03 -5.69 1.14
CA ARG A 321 -0.82 -6.17 2.23
C ARG A 321 -2.22 -5.58 2.24
N LEU A 322 -2.33 -4.28 1.98
CA LEU A 322 -3.58 -3.52 2.05
C LEU A 322 -4.18 -3.23 0.67
N GLN A 323 -3.52 -3.65 -0.42
CA GLN A 323 -3.94 -3.42 -1.80
C GLN A 323 -4.23 -1.96 -2.12
N LEU A 324 -3.49 -1.04 -1.50
CA LEU A 324 -3.71 0.40 -1.67
C LEU A 324 -3.36 0.80 -3.12
N PRO A 325 -4.14 1.69 -3.77
CA PRO A 325 -3.85 2.16 -5.12
C PRO A 325 -2.76 3.24 -5.11
N ILE A 326 -1.58 2.89 -4.56
CA ILE A 326 -0.40 3.74 -4.46
C ILE A 326 0.69 3.20 -5.39
N LEU A 327 1.27 4.05 -6.22
CA LEU A 327 2.48 3.70 -6.99
C LEU A 327 3.48 4.85 -6.92
N VAL A 328 4.66 4.58 -6.38
CA VAL A 328 5.73 5.58 -6.24
C VAL A 328 6.40 5.82 -7.60
N LEU A 329 6.54 7.09 -7.96
CA LEU A 329 7.44 7.55 -9.01
C LEU A 329 8.77 7.88 -8.32
N ASP A 330 9.67 6.91 -8.35
CA ASP A 330 11.05 7.14 -7.93
C ASP A 330 11.77 8.08 -8.89
N ILE A 331 12.98 8.51 -8.49
CA ILE A 331 13.80 9.39 -9.30
C ILE A 331 13.95 8.91 -10.74
N GLU A 332 14.24 7.62 -10.94
CA GLU A 332 14.50 7.08 -12.27
C GLU A 332 13.24 7.11 -13.16
N THR A 333 12.08 6.74 -12.59
CA THR A 333 10.79 6.78 -13.26
C THR A 333 10.36 8.21 -13.56
N TYR A 334 10.60 9.14 -12.63
CA TYR A 334 10.29 10.56 -12.84
C TYR A 334 11.20 11.20 -13.90
N THR A 335 12.51 10.93 -13.89
CA THR A 335 13.45 11.39 -14.94
C THR A 335 13.01 10.90 -16.32
N ARG A 336 12.60 9.63 -16.44
CA ARG A 336 12.05 9.10 -17.71
C ARG A 336 10.81 9.87 -18.16
N PHE A 337 9.91 10.18 -17.23
CA PHE A 337 8.71 10.96 -17.51
C PHE A 337 9.09 12.34 -18.04
N LEU A 338 9.95 13.06 -17.34
CA LEU A 338 10.38 14.40 -17.75
C LEU A 338 11.09 14.39 -19.11
N LYS A 339 11.90 13.36 -19.38
CA LYS A 339 12.56 13.20 -20.68
C LYS A 339 11.55 12.98 -21.81
N ARG A 340 10.55 12.14 -21.58
CA ARG A 340 9.47 11.87 -22.55
C ARG A 340 8.69 13.14 -22.88
N GLU A 341 8.33 13.91 -21.86
CA GLU A 341 7.56 15.15 -21.99
C GLU A 341 8.40 16.38 -22.38
N LYS A 342 9.72 16.20 -22.57
CA LYS A 342 10.67 17.28 -22.89
C LYS A 342 10.72 18.39 -21.83
N PHE A 343 10.62 18.00 -20.56
CA PHE A 343 10.76 18.89 -19.41
C PHE A 343 12.18 18.95 -18.84
N LEU A 344 13.09 18.09 -19.30
CA LEU A 344 14.52 18.16 -18.96
C LEU A 344 15.32 19.14 -19.82
N SER A 345 14.66 19.86 -20.74
CA SER A 345 15.29 20.79 -21.67
C SER A 345 14.88 22.24 -21.41
N SER A 346 15.71 22.96 -20.65
CA SER A 346 16.70 23.92 -21.18
C SER A 346 17.59 24.40 -20.05
#